data_AF-A8PB55-F1
#
_entry.id   AF-A8PB55-F1
#
_cell.length_a   1.000
_cell.length_b   1.000
_cell.length_c   1.000
_cell.angle_alpha   90.00
_cell.angle_beta   90.00
_cell.angle_gamma   90.00
#
_symmetry.space_group_name_H-M   'P 1'
#
loop_
_entity.id
_entity.type
_entity.pdbx_description
1 polymer ?
#
loop_
_entity_poly.entity_id
_entity_poly.type
_entity_poly.pdbx_seq_one_letter_code
_entity_poly.pdbx_strand_id
1 'polypeptide(L)'
;MFAKFTSLVLLSLAAFNHLSGVAALPQGSPAAVELTDADVPEVVPGPGLPSLESLGLTSAGLWAKAREHAEKHERVSPVNSESSLENENLKKRYVGACLHDRIINRAAAYACYDSLNGLGTTSCYVPSGGSTFCHSGGVYWTGRPDGAPTAASWW
;
A
#
# COMPACT_ATOMS: atom_id res chain seq x y z
N MET A 1 -60.16 -7.30 -27.58
CA MET A 1 -60.62 -6.37 -28.63
C MET A 1 -59.73 -5.15 -28.62
N PHE A 2 -59.48 -4.57 -29.80
CA PHE A 2 -58.51 -3.51 -30.18
C PHE A 2 -57.06 -4.02 -30.30
N ALA A 3 -56.44 -4.26 -31.46
CA ALA A 3 -56.41 -3.67 -32.81
C ALA A 3 -55.03 -3.00 -33.06
N LYS A 4 -54.31 -3.67 -33.96
CA LYS A 4 -53.14 -3.30 -34.80
C LYS A 4 -52.66 -1.84 -34.75
N PHE A 5 -51.33 -1.66 -34.68
CA PHE A 5 -50.62 -0.76 -35.59
C PHE A 5 -49.26 -1.34 -36.00
N THR A 6 -49.22 -1.79 -37.24
CA THR A 6 -48.03 -2.02 -38.05
C THR A 6 -47.36 -0.69 -38.38
N SER A 7 -46.03 -0.61 -38.26
CA SER A 7 -45.24 0.25 -39.15
C SER A 7 -43.80 -0.26 -39.24
N LEU A 8 -43.48 -0.84 -40.39
CA LEU A 8 -42.12 -1.05 -40.87
C LEU A 8 -41.55 0.30 -41.31
N VAL A 9 -40.37 0.67 -40.81
CA VAL A 9 -39.44 1.53 -41.53
C VAL A 9 -38.09 0.84 -41.55
N LEU A 10 -37.75 0.34 -42.73
CA LEU A 10 -36.44 -0.19 -43.12
C LEU A 10 -35.48 0.96 -43.49
N LEU A 11 -34.19 0.61 -43.46
CA LEU A 11 -33.05 1.24 -44.14
C LEU A 11 -32.41 2.49 -43.52
N SER A 12 -31.24 2.28 -42.92
CA SER A 12 -29.99 2.85 -43.43
C SER A 12 -28.78 2.22 -42.73
N LEU A 13 -28.02 1.41 -43.48
CA LEU A 13 -26.65 1.06 -43.12
C LEU A 13 -25.78 2.31 -43.27
N ALA A 14 -25.14 2.73 -42.18
CA ALA A 14 -23.88 3.45 -42.26
C ALA A 14 -22.90 2.79 -41.29
N ALA A 15 -22.13 1.86 -41.84
CA ALA A 15 -20.95 1.29 -41.21
C ALA A 15 -19.91 2.40 -41.03
N PHE A 16 -19.89 3.03 -39.86
CA PHE A 16 -18.76 3.85 -39.44
C PHE A 16 -17.71 2.92 -38.83
N ASN A 17 -16.89 2.33 -39.72
CA ASN A 17 -15.59 1.81 -39.35
C ASN A 17 -14.68 3.00 -38.98
N HIS A 18 -14.81 3.50 -37.76
CA HIS A 18 -13.77 4.35 -37.18
C HIS A 18 -12.62 3.46 -36.71
N LEU A 19 -11.72 3.17 -37.65
CA LEU A 19 -10.39 2.65 -37.37
C LEU A 19 -9.55 3.79 -36.78
N SER A 20 -9.81 4.15 -35.53
CA SER A 20 -8.91 5.02 -34.77
C SER A 20 -7.71 4.17 -34.34
N GLY A 21 -6.69 4.16 -35.19
CA GLY A 21 -5.37 3.65 -34.82
C GLY A 21 -4.80 4.50 -33.71
N VAL A 22 -4.92 4.04 -32.47
CA VAL A 22 -4.14 4.56 -31.36
C VAL A 22 -2.72 4.05 -31.58
N ALA A 23 -1.83 4.92 -32.06
CA ALA A 23 -0.40 4.64 -32.03
C ALA A 23 0.02 4.55 -30.57
N ALA A 24 0.02 3.33 -30.03
CA ALA A 24 0.63 3.04 -28.75
C ALA A 24 2.12 3.39 -28.88
N LEU A 25 2.51 4.51 -28.27
CA LEU A 25 3.91 4.79 -27.99
C LEU A 25 4.51 3.55 -27.32
N PRO A 26 5.72 3.09 -27.71
CA PRO A 26 6.42 2.11 -26.93
C PRO A 26 6.66 2.72 -25.55
N GLN A 27 5.79 2.38 -24.60
CA GLN A 27 6.07 2.51 -23.19
C GLN A 27 7.24 1.55 -22.96
N GLY A 28 8.45 2.04 -23.14
CA GLY A 28 9.60 1.45 -22.48
C GLY A 28 9.23 1.48 -21.01
N SER A 29 8.80 0.33 -20.48
CA SER A 29 8.76 0.15 -19.05
C SER A 29 10.15 0.57 -18.57
N PRO A 30 10.29 1.54 -17.64
CA PRO A 30 11.52 1.57 -16.89
C PRO A 30 11.66 0.14 -16.38
N ALA A 31 12.79 -0.51 -16.66
CA ALA A 31 13.05 -1.83 -16.12
C ALA A 31 12.80 -1.71 -14.62
N ALA A 32 11.66 -2.25 -14.17
CA ALA A 32 11.37 -2.33 -12.75
C ALA A 32 12.56 -3.12 -12.23
N VAL A 33 13.33 -2.52 -11.34
CA VAL A 33 14.39 -3.25 -10.67
C VAL A 33 13.68 -4.34 -9.90
N GLU A 34 13.61 -5.52 -10.51
CA GLU A 34 13.01 -6.70 -9.94
C GLU A 34 13.94 -7.11 -8.81
N LEU A 35 13.59 -6.69 -7.60
CA LEU A 35 14.29 -7.12 -6.41
C LEU A 35 14.06 -8.61 -6.27
N THR A 36 15.12 -9.35 -6.00
CA THR A 36 15.00 -10.73 -5.56
C THR A 36 15.01 -10.78 -4.03
N ASP A 37 14.49 -11.85 -3.42
CA ASP A 37 14.50 -12.00 -1.96
C ASP A 37 15.93 -12.02 -1.40
N ALA A 38 16.95 -12.32 -2.22
CA ALA A 38 18.35 -12.26 -1.82
C ALA A 38 18.91 -10.83 -1.71
N ASP A 39 18.27 -9.85 -2.37
CA ASP A 39 18.74 -8.47 -2.42
C ASP A 39 18.19 -7.60 -1.28
N VAL A 40 17.22 -8.13 -0.52
CA VAL A 40 16.49 -7.36 0.49
C VAL A 40 16.45 -8.10 1.83
N PRO A 41 16.40 -7.36 2.96
CA PRO A 41 16.16 -7.98 4.24
C PRO A 41 14.82 -8.72 4.25
N GLU A 42 14.81 -9.94 4.76
CA GLU A 42 13.57 -10.71 4.93
C GLU A 42 12.57 -9.92 5.80
N VAL A 43 11.30 -9.97 5.41
CA VAL A 43 10.20 -9.45 6.21
C VAL A 43 9.64 -10.62 7.01
N VAL A 44 9.88 -10.62 8.31
CA VAL A 44 9.53 -11.73 9.19
C VAL A 44 8.26 -11.39 9.97
N PRO A 45 7.15 -12.10 9.76
CA PRO A 45 5.95 -11.95 10.57
C PRO A 45 6.19 -12.35 12.03
N GLY A 46 5.51 -11.65 12.92
CA GLY A 46 5.56 -11.92 14.35
C GLY A 46 4.93 -13.25 14.75
N PRO A 47 5.20 -13.73 15.98
CA PRO A 47 4.56 -14.95 16.50
C PRO A 47 3.04 -14.87 16.44
N GLY A 48 2.40 -15.92 15.92
CA GLY A 48 0.94 -16.02 15.80
C GLY A 48 0.34 -15.35 14.56
N LEU A 49 1.15 -14.68 13.75
CA LEU A 49 0.75 -14.19 12.43
C LEU A 49 1.04 -15.25 11.34
N PRO A 50 0.24 -15.26 10.25
CA PRO A 50 0.53 -16.09 9.07
C PRO A 50 1.90 -15.75 8.46
N SER A 51 2.51 -16.75 7.80
CA SER A 51 3.72 -16.52 7.01
C SER A 51 3.41 -15.70 5.75
N LEU A 52 4.41 -15.05 5.17
CA LEU A 52 4.23 -14.33 3.90
C LEU A 52 3.75 -15.27 2.78
N GLU A 53 4.31 -16.47 2.69
CA GLU A 53 3.92 -17.48 1.71
C GLU A 53 2.44 -17.85 1.83
N SER A 54 1.93 -18.02 3.05
CA SER A 54 0.52 -18.34 3.28
C SER A 54 -0.44 -17.22 2.85
N LEU A 55 0.07 -16.00 2.74
CA LEU A 55 -0.66 -14.82 2.25
C LEU A 55 -0.40 -14.56 0.76
N GLY A 56 0.41 -15.38 0.07
CA GLY A 56 0.83 -15.14 -1.30
C GLY A 56 1.72 -13.91 -1.48
N LEU A 57 2.50 -13.57 -0.45
CA LEU A 57 3.41 -12.42 -0.41
C LEU A 57 4.88 -12.88 -0.41
N THR A 58 5.77 -12.01 -0.86
CA THR A 58 7.23 -12.20 -0.82
C THR A 58 7.90 -10.97 -0.21
N SER A 59 9.10 -11.16 0.38
CA SER A 59 9.83 -10.03 0.97
C SER A 59 10.24 -9.03 -0.11
N ALA A 60 10.72 -9.52 -1.26
CA ALA A 60 11.05 -8.72 -2.43
C ALA A 60 9.89 -7.85 -2.92
N GLY A 61 8.69 -8.42 -3.05
CA GLY A 61 7.50 -7.69 -3.49
C GLY A 61 7.10 -6.60 -2.49
N LEU A 62 7.18 -6.91 -1.18
CA LEU A 62 6.93 -5.93 -0.13
C LEU A 62 7.96 -4.80 -0.15
N TRP A 63 9.25 -5.11 -0.35
CA TRP A 63 10.31 -4.11 -0.45
C TRP A 63 10.21 -3.23 -1.69
N ALA A 64 9.80 -3.79 -2.83
CA ALA A 64 9.58 -3.01 -4.05
C ALA A 64 8.51 -1.93 -3.83
N LYS A 65 7.36 -2.32 -3.27
CA LYS A 65 6.28 -1.40 -2.92
C LYS A 65 6.70 -0.40 -1.84
N ALA A 66 7.42 -0.89 -0.82
CA ALA A 66 7.88 -0.06 0.28
C ALA A 66 8.86 1.03 -0.15
N ARG A 67 9.72 0.75 -1.13
CA ARG A 67 10.62 1.75 -1.73
C ARG A 67 9.84 2.84 -2.45
N GLU A 68 8.83 2.50 -3.25
CA GLU A 68 7.96 3.50 -3.88
C GLU A 68 7.27 4.39 -2.84
N HIS A 69 6.76 3.80 -1.75
CA HIS A 69 6.19 4.56 -0.64
C HIS A 69 7.22 5.48 0.02
N ALA A 70 8.40 4.97 0.32
CA ALA A 70 9.48 5.75 0.94
C ALA A 70 9.87 6.96 0.07
N GLU A 71 10.10 6.74 -1.22
CA GLU A 71 10.46 7.78 -2.20
C GLU A 71 9.35 8.82 -2.37
N LYS A 72 8.08 8.39 -2.45
CA LYS A 72 6.94 9.30 -2.52
C LYS A 72 6.89 10.23 -1.30
N HIS A 73 7.14 9.71 -0.12
CA HIS A 73 7.11 10.51 1.11
C HIS A 73 8.39 11.33 1.34
N GLU A 74 9.52 10.97 0.72
CA GLU A 74 10.72 11.81 0.70
C GLU A 74 10.51 13.04 -0.19
N ARG A 75 9.83 12.90 -1.33
CA ARG A 75 9.42 14.04 -2.19
C ARG A 75 8.43 15.00 -1.53
N VAL A 76 7.84 14.61 -0.39
CA VAL A 76 6.88 15.40 0.40
C VAL A 76 7.47 15.80 1.77
N SER A 77 8.74 15.48 2.04
CA SER A 77 9.41 15.92 3.26
C SER A 77 9.50 17.45 3.27
N PRO A 78 9.20 18.14 4.38
CA PRO A 78 9.01 19.58 4.42
C PRO A 78 10.36 20.31 4.42
N VAL A 79 11.06 20.25 3.30
CA VAL A 79 12.03 21.29 2.94
C VAL A 79 11.26 22.22 2.01
N ASN A 80 10.59 23.21 2.61
CA ASN A 80 9.97 24.33 1.91
C ASN A 80 8.85 23.98 0.91
N SER A 81 7.89 23.12 1.26
CA SER A 81 6.63 23.06 0.52
C SER A 81 5.74 24.26 0.86
N GLU A 82 6.18 25.45 0.46
CA GLU A 82 5.33 26.62 0.16
C GLU A 82 4.44 26.34 -1.08
N SER A 83 3.84 25.15 -1.15
CA SER A 83 2.76 24.83 -2.10
C SER A 83 1.49 24.45 -1.33
N SER A 84 1.31 25.07 -0.16
CA SER A 84 0.03 25.10 0.55
C SER A 84 -0.78 26.29 0.05
N LEU A 85 -1.23 26.27 -1.20
CA LEU A 85 -2.10 27.32 -1.76
C LEU A 85 -3.43 26.78 -2.31
N GLU A 86 -3.86 25.57 -1.95
CA GLU A 86 -5.18 25.08 -2.40
C GLU A 86 -6.16 24.65 -1.32
N ASN A 87 -5.83 24.67 -0.02
CA ASN A 87 -6.84 24.42 1.02
C ASN A 87 -6.54 25.14 2.35
N GLU A 88 -6.78 26.45 2.43
CA GLU A 88 -6.60 27.24 3.67
C GLU A 88 -7.42 26.73 4.87
N ASN A 89 -8.42 25.86 4.63
CA ASN A 89 -9.31 25.34 5.67
C ASN A 89 -8.86 24.00 6.28
N LEU A 90 -7.88 23.30 5.71
CA LEU A 90 -7.41 22.01 6.23
C LEU A 90 -5.98 22.13 6.73
N LYS A 91 -5.82 22.67 7.94
CA LYS A 91 -4.54 22.64 8.66
C LYS A 91 -4.33 21.27 9.30
N LYS A 92 -3.20 20.63 9.02
CA LYS A 92 -2.75 19.42 9.71
C LYS A 92 -2.71 19.70 11.22
N ARG A 93 -3.57 19.05 12.00
CA ARG A 93 -3.68 19.28 13.46
C ARG A 93 -2.58 18.62 14.30
N TYR A 94 -1.91 17.61 13.75
CA TYR A 94 -0.88 16.86 14.45
C TYR A 94 0.29 16.56 13.52
N VAL A 95 1.48 17.01 13.90
CA VAL A 95 2.74 16.57 13.29
C VAL A 95 3.25 15.42 14.14
N GLY A 96 3.14 14.20 13.63
CA GLY A 96 3.73 13.03 14.28
C GLY A 96 5.24 13.22 14.42
N ALA A 97 5.70 13.32 15.66
CA ALA A 97 7.11 13.28 16.00
C ALA A 97 7.45 11.85 16.44
N CYS A 98 8.59 11.35 15.99
CA CYS A 98 9.16 10.15 16.60
C CYS A 98 9.58 10.51 18.02
N LEU A 99 9.29 9.63 18.99
CA LEU A 99 9.70 9.83 20.39
C LEU A 99 11.23 9.96 20.56
N HIS A 100 11.99 9.51 19.55
CA HIS A 100 13.45 9.59 19.49
C HIS A 100 13.89 10.01 18.08
N ASP A 101 15.09 10.57 17.97
CA ASP A 101 15.77 10.95 16.72
C ASP A 101 16.25 9.76 15.87
N ARG A 102 15.75 8.55 16.15
CA ARG A 102 16.22 7.35 15.48
C ARG A 102 15.83 7.41 14.01
N ILE A 103 16.86 7.49 13.17
CA ILE A 103 16.76 7.28 11.74
C ILE A 103 16.36 5.81 11.55
N ILE A 104 15.07 5.58 11.29
CA ILE A 104 14.59 4.25 10.90
C ILE A 104 14.69 4.08 9.39
N ASN A 105 15.01 2.87 8.94
CA ASN A 105 14.93 2.53 7.53
C ASN A 105 13.45 2.57 7.11
N ARG A 106 13.08 3.62 6.35
CA ARG A 106 11.69 3.88 5.96
C ARG A 106 11.12 2.77 5.08
N ALA A 107 11.94 2.22 4.17
CA ALA A 107 11.51 1.10 3.33
C ALA A 107 11.28 -0.16 4.16
N ALA A 108 12.14 -0.47 5.14
CA ALA A 108 11.88 -1.59 6.06
C ALA A 108 10.58 -1.39 6.87
N ALA A 109 10.32 -0.14 7.31
CA ALA A 109 9.10 0.18 8.03
C ALA A 109 7.85 -0.01 7.16
N TYR A 110 7.87 0.45 5.90
CA TYR A 110 6.77 0.24 4.97
C TYR A 110 6.61 -1.22 4.57
N ALA A 111 7.70 -1.99 4.42
CA ALA A 111 7.62 -3.41 4.10
C ALA A 111 6.88 -4.18 5.21
N CYS A 112 7.16 -3.86 6.48
CA CYS A 112 6.39 -4.38 7.60
C CYS A 112 4.94 -3.89 7.65
N TYR A 113 4.69 -2.62 7.30
CA TYR A 113 3.32 -2.13 7.21
C TYR A 113 2.52 -2.88 6.13
N ASP A 114 3.10 -3.05 4.95
CA ASP A 114 2.46 -3.70 3.82
C ASP A 114 2.22 -5.19 4.06
N SER A 115 3.10 -5.88 4.81
CA SER A 115 2.85 -7.27 5.23
C SER A 115 1.66 -7.37 6.19
N LEU A 116 1.56 -6.48 7.17
CA LEU A 116 0.44 -6.42 8.10
C LEU A 116 -0.86 -6.03 7.39
N ASN A 117 -0.79 -5.10 6.42
CA ASN A 117 -1.94 -4.75 5.60
C ASN A 117 -2.40 -5.91 4.71
N GLY A 118 -1.47 -6.78 4.29
CA GLY A 118 -1.74 -8.01 3.55
C GLY A 118 -2.53 -9.06 4.34
N LEU A 119 -2.63 -8.94 5.67
CA LEU A 119 -3.50 -9.81 6.47
C LEU A 119 -4.97 -9.65 6.09
N GLY A 120 -5.41 -8.43 5.75
CA GLY A 120 -6.81 -8.12 5.46
C GLY A 120 -7.72 -8.54 6.61
N THR A 121 -8.59 -9.53 6.36
CA THR A 121 -9.51 -10.12 7.34
C THR A 121 -9.03 -11.46 7.92
N THR A 122 -7.81 -11.88 7.57
CA THR A 122 -7.21 -13.13 8.06
C THR A 122 -7.06 -13.08 9.57
N SER A 123 -7.69 -14.03 10.25
CA SER A 123 -7.57 -14.16 11.70
C SER A 123 -6.15 -14.53 12.09
N CYS A 124 -5.59 -13.81 13.05
CA CYS A 124 -4.29 -14.08 13.65
C CYS A 124 -4.37 -13.96 15.17
N TYR A 125 -3.40 -14.55 15.86
CA TYR A 125 -3.35 -14.51 17.31
C TYR A 125 -2.24 -13.55 17.75
N VAL A 126 -2.61 -12.60 18.62
CA VAL A 126 -1.67 -11.70 19.28
C VAL A 126 -1.89 -11.78 20.79
N PRO A 127 -0.85 -12.04 21.60
CA PRO A 127 -0.94 -11.99 23.05
C PRO A 127 -1.45 -10.63 23.57
N SER A 128 -2.25 -10.65 24.64
CA SER A 128 -2.81 -9.43 25.24
C SER A 128 -1.75 -8.48 25.82
N GLY A 129 -0.59 -9.01 26.24
CA GLY A 129 0.56 -8.21 26.70
C GLY A 129 1.28 -7.43 25.59
N GLY A 130 0.94 -7.71 24.33
CA GLY A 130 1.60 -7.18 23.14
C GLY A 130 2.58 -8.14 22.52
N SER A 131 2.99 -7.83 21.30
CA SER A 131 3.94 -8.63 20.53
C SER A 131 4.70 -7.78 19.53
N THR A 132 5.81 -8.31 19.03
CA THR A 132 6.36 -7.88 17.75
C THR A 132 5.48 -8.47 16.66
N PHE A 133 4.89 -7.61 15.82
CA PHE A 133 4.04 -7.98 14.70
C PHE A 133 4.83 -8.23 13.44
N CYS A 134 5.93 -7.51 13.24
CA CYS A 134 6.82 -7.71 12.11
C CYS A 134 8.21 -7.17 12.44
N HIS A 135 9.24 -7.78 11.87
CA HIS A 135 10.55 -7.14 11.78
C HIS A 135 11.20 -7.33 10.41
N SER A 136 11.99 -6.33 10.00
CA SER A 136 12.80 -6.38 8.78
C SER A 136 13.88 -5.31 8.84
N GLY A 137 15.08 -5.61 8.33
CA GLY A 137 16.14 -4.60 8.16
C GLY A 137 16.45 -3.75 9.41
N GLY A 138 16.36 -4.33 10.62
CA GLY A 138 16.57 -3.63 11.89
C GLY A 138 15.39 -2.80 12.40
N VAL A 139 14.25 -2.80 11.69
CA VAL A 139 13.00 -2.17 12.12
C VAL A 139 12.09 -3.22 12.74
N TYR A 140 11.43 -2.84 13.84
CA TYR A 140 10.48 -3.66 14.57
C TYR A 140 9.16 -2.92 14.68
N TRP A 141 8.07 -3.57 14.26
CA TRP A 141 6.71 -3.14 14.51
C TRP A 141 6.16 -3.91 15.70
N THR A 142 5.88 -3.21 16.79
CA THR A 142 5.33 -3.79 18.01
C THR A 142 3.99 -3.16 18.34
N GLY A 143 3.11 -3.92 18.97
CA GLY A 143 1.84 -3.37 19.43
C GLY A 143 1.08 -4.32 20.31
N ARG A 144 -0.19 -3.97 20.56
CA ARG A 144 -1.16 -4.75 21.34
C ARG A 144 -2.47 -4.86 20.58
N PRO A 145 -3.24 -5.94 20.80
CA PRO A 145 -4.59 -6.00 20.26
C PRO A 145 -5.44 -4.90 20.91
N ASP A 146 -6.35 -4.32 20.13
CA ASP A 146 -7.26 -3.29 20.64
C ASP A 146 -8.16 -3.87 21.75
N GLY A 147 -8.43 -3.08 22.79
CA GLY A 147 -9.16 -3.52 23.97
C GLY A 147 -8.41 -4.47 24.92
N ALA A 148 -7.13 -4.77 24.69
CA ALA A 148 -6.34 -5.55 25.63
C ALA A 148 -6.02 -4.75 26.91
N PRO A 149 -6.06 -5.37 28.11
CA PRO A 149 -5.71 -4.70 29.36
C PRO A 149 -4.27 -4.16 29.28
N THR A 150 -4.11 -2.87 29.53
CA THR A 150 -2.81 -2.20 29.49
C THR A 150 -1.97 -2.59 30.70
N ALA A 151 -1.14 -3.62 30.58
CA ALA A 151 0.04 -3.73 31.44
C ALA A 151 1.08 -2.72 30.93
N ALA A 152 1.10 -1.51 31.45
CA ALA A 152 2.17 -0.57 31.17
C ALA A 152 3.46 -1.10 31.81
N SER A 153 4.28 -1.81 31.04
CA SER A 153 5.66 -2.10 31.42
C SER A 153 6.52 -1.87 30.20
N TRP A 154 7.22 -0.75 30.23
CA TRP A 154 8.22 -0.33 29.26
C TRP A 154 9.57 -0.93 29.68
N TRP A 155 10.31 -1.51 28.74
CA TRP A 155 11.74 -1.82 28.86
C TRP A 155 12.49 -1.15 27.72
#